data_AF-A0AAU7AW07-F1
#
_entry.id   AF-A0AAU7AW07-F1
#
_cell.length_a   1.000
_cell.length_b   1.000
_cell.length_c   1.000
_cell.angle_alpha   90.00
_cell.angle_beta   90.00
_cell.angle_gamma   90.00
#
_symmetry.space_group_name_H-M   'P 1'
#
loop_
_entity.id
_entity.type
_entity.pdbx_description
1 polymer ?
#
loop_
_entity_poly.entity_id
_entity_poly.type
_entity_poly.pdbx_seq_one_letter_code
_entity_poly.pdbx_strand_id
1 'polypeptide(L)'
;MHPDMVTPQQVPKVIAGITLVAGVALAASPQVAAGPLGLEGHERGIRAVGLADLLLVPGLALGRPQSAWMVGRAAVSVVQAAYLDGVAATSTRSAAARTAACVLAGLAVMDATTAVRLLRAERA
;
A
#
# COMPACT_ATOMS: atom_id res chain seq x y z
N MET A 1 -10.49 -18.88 22.96
CA MET A 1 -9.53 -18.02 22.22
C MET A 1 -9.09 -18.79 21.00
N HIS A 2 -9.90 -18.78 19.93
CA HIS A 2 -9.55 -19.41 18.66
C HIS A 2 -8.69 -18.41 17.87
N PRO A 3 -7.42 -18.71 17.57
CA PRO A 3 -6.71 -17.99 16.52
C PRO A 3 -7.31 -18.45 15.20
N ASP A 4 -8.43 -17.86 14.81
CA ASP A 4 -9.02 -18.10 13.49
C ASP A 4 -8.02 -17.63 12.45
N MET A 5 -7.41 -18.64 11.85
CA MET A 5 -6.48 -18.57 10.74
C MET A 5 -7.17 -17.77 9.64
N VAL A 6 -6.69 -16.55 9.38
CA VAL A 6 -7.04 -15.82 8.16
C VAL A 6 -6.73 -16.76 7.01
N THR A 7 -7.77 -17.29 6.38
CA THR A 7 -7.58 -18.23 5.27
C THR A 7 -6.89 -17.48 4.14
N PRO A 8 -6.08 -18.14 3.29
CA PRO A 8 -5.31 -17.45 2.24
C PRO A 8 -6.16 -16.54 1.33
N GLN A 9 -7.45 -16.85 1.21
CA GLN A 9 -8.44 -16.10 0.43
C GLN A 9 -9.01 -14.86 1.16
N GLN A 10 -8.89 -14.77 2.49
CA GLN A 10 -9.30 -13.62 3.29
C GLN A 10 -8.23 -12.52 3.34
N VAL A 11 -6.96 -12.88 3.14
CA VAL A 11 -5.83 -11.94 3.17
C VAL A 11 -6.03 -10.76 2.20
N PRO A 12 -6.39 -10.96 0.92
CA PRO A 12 -6.62 -9.84 0.00
C PRO A 12 -7.75 -8.90 0.42
N LYS A 13 -8.80 -9.43 1.07
CA LYS A 13 -9.94 -8.62 1.54
C LYS A 13 -9.57 -7.76 2.75
N VAL A 14 -8.82 -8.31 3.71
CA VAL A 14 -8.29 -7.54 4.84
C VAL A 14 -7.38 -6.43 4.33
N ILE A 15 -6.49 -6.78 3.39
CA ILE A 15 -5.57 -5.86 2.71
C ILE A 15 -6.34 -4.76 1.95
N ALA A 16 -7.45 -5.10 1.27
CA ALA A 16 -8.32 -4.14 0.61
C ALA A 16 -8.95 -3.14 1.61
N GLY A 17 -9.40 -3.62 2.77
CA GLY A 17 -9.96 -2.76 3.82
C GLY A 17 -8.94 -1.77 4.38
N ILE A 18 -7.74 -2.23 4.70
CA ILE A 18 -6.64 -1.36 5.19
C ILE A 18 -6.29 -0.30 4.14
N THR A 19 -6.19 -0.70 2.87
CA THR A 19 -5.86 0.22 1.78
C THR A 19 -6.96 1.18 1.42
N LEU A 20 -8.22 0.81 1.61
CA LEU A 20 -9.32 1.76 1.50
C LEU A 20 -9.18 2.86 2.57
N VAL A 21 -8.97 2.49 3.83
CA VAL A 21 -8.85 3.46 4.93
C VAL A 21 -7.63 4.36 4.73
N ALA A 22 -6.47 3.78 4.41
CA ALA A 22 -5.26 4.55 4.14
C ALA A 22 -5.43 5.45 2.91
N GLY A 23 -5.91 4.90 1.79
CA GLY A 23 -6.13 5.63 0.55
C GLY A 23 -7.10 6.81 0.72
N VAL A 24 -8.20 6.64 1.46
CA VAL A 24 -9.13 7.73 1.79
C VAL A 24 -8.42 8.80 2.62
N ALA A 25 -7.69 8.42 3.66
CA ALA A 25 -7.00 9.39 4.52
C ALA A 25 -5.98 10.23 3.72
N LEU A 26 -5.18 9.57 2.88
CA LEU A 26 -4.18 10.22 2.02
C LEU A 26 -4.82 11.10 0.93
N ALA A 27 -5.93 10.66 0.34
CA ALA A 27 -6.59 11.38 -0.75
C ALA A 27 -7.44 12.56 -0.27
N ALA A 28 -8.14 12.42 0.86
CA ALA A 28 -9.07 13.42 1.40
C ALA A 28 -8.37 14.47 2.27
N SER A 29 -7.28 14.10 2.94
CA SER A 29 -6.56 15.01 3.86
C SER A 29 -5.04 14.88 3.72
N PRO A 30 -4.49 15.15 2.52
CA PRO A 30 -3.06 14.97 2.26
C PRO A 30 -2.17 15.86 3.14
N GLN A 31 -2.64 17.02 3.59
CA GLN A 31 -1.91 17.90 4.52
C GLN A 31 -1.68 17.21 5.88
N VAL A 32 -2.71 16.52 6.38
CA VAL A 32 -2.68 15.82 7.68
C VAL A 32 -1.74 14.62 7.60
N ALA A 33 -1.66 13.96 6.45
CA ALA A 33 -0.74 12.86 6.21
C ALA A 33 0.71 13.30 5.94
N ALA A 34 0.91 14.44 5.28
CA ALA A 34 2.23 14.97 4.94
C ALA A 34 2.98 15.52 6.15
N GLY A 35 2.28 16.19 7.08
CA GLY A 35 2.90 16.86 8.23
C GLY A 35 3.72 15.95 9.16
N PRO A 36 3.21 14.78 9.58
CA PRO A 36 3.98 13.83 10.37
C PRO A 36 5.30 13.41 9.71
N LEU A 37 5.32 13.34 8.37
CA LEU A 37 6.47 12.95 7.56
C LEU A 37 7.38 14.12 7.17
N GLY A 38 7.05 15.35 7.57
CA GLY A 38 7.80 16.56 7.16
C GLY A 38 7.76 16.80 5.66
N LEU A 39 6.67 16.39 5.00
CA LEU A 39 6.47 16.45 3.54
C LEU A 39 5.54 17.60 3.14
N GLU A 40 5.49 18.67 3.93
CA GLU A 40 4.73 19.88 3.59
C GLU A 40 5.18 20.41 2.20
N GLY A 41 4.23 20.77 1.36
CA GLY A 41 4.46 21.12 -0.05
C GLY A 41 4.42 19.95 -1.03
N HIS A 42 4.34 18.70 -0.55
CA HIS A 42 4.23 17.49 -1.38
C HIS A 42 2.81 16.88 -1.36
N GLU A 43 1.79 17.65 -0.97
CA GLU A 43 0.41 17.17 -0.77
C GLU A 43 -0.19 16.58 -2.04
N ARG A 44 0.18 17.11 -3.21
CA ARG A 44 -0.27 16.57 -4.50
C ARG A 44 0.24 15.14 -4.72
N GLY A 45 1.49 14.87 -4.35
CA GLY A 45 2.07 13.53 -4.43
C GLY A 45 1.42 12.58 -3.42
N ILE A 46 1.25 13.02 -2.17
CA ILE A 46 0.54 12.24 -1.14
C ILE A 46 -0.91 11.93 -1.54
N ARG A 47 -1.61 12.88 -2.16
CA ARG A 47 -2.95 12.65 -2.71
C ARG A 47 -2.93 11.63 -3.84
N ALA A 48 -1.94 11.69 -4.73
CA ALA A 48 -1.79 10.73 -5.82
C ALA A 48 -1.52 9.30 -5.31
N VAL A 49 -0.72 9.16 -4.24
CA VAL A 49 -0.53 7.89 -3.52
C VAL A 49 -1.89 7.37 -3.04
N GLY A 50 -2.66 8.20 -2.34
CA GLY A 50 -4.00 7.81 -1.86
C GLY A 50 -4.97 7.42 -2.97
N LEU A 51 -4.98 8.14 -4.09
CA LEU A 51 -5.82 7.81 -5.23
C LEU A 51 -5.41 6.49 -5.91
N ALA A 52 -4.10 6.22 -6.03
CA ALA A 52 -3.61 4.96 -6.56
C ALA A 52 -4.07 3.77 -5.70
N ASP A 53 -3.99 3.92 -4.38
CA ASP A 53 -4.49 2.93 -3.42
C ASP A 53 -5.99 2.65 -3.61
N LEU A 54 -6.80 3.70 -3.72
CA LEU A 54 -8.25 3.59 -3.92
C LEU A 54 -8.62 2.90 -5.23
N LEU A 55 -7.85 3.12 -6.30
CA LEU A 55 -8.07 2.45 -7.59
C LEU A 55 -7.85 0.94 -7.52
N LEU A 56 -6.98 0.48 -6.61
CA LEU A 56 -6.70 -0.95 -6.42
C LEU A 56 -7.75 -1.66 -5.55
N VAL A 57 -8.49 -0.94 -4.71
CA VAL A 57 -9.43 -1.53 -3.74
C VAL A 57 -10.49 -2.43 -4.40
N PRO A 58 -11.19 -2.04 -5.47
CA PRO A 58 -12.22 -2.89 -6.07
C PRO A 58 -11.63 -4.22 -6.57
N GLY A 59 -10.45 -4.15 -7.18
CA GLY A 59 -9.72 -5.31 -7.67
C GLY A 59 -9.24 -6.24 -6.57
N LEU A 60 -8.73 -5.69 -5.47
CA LEU A 60 -8.32 -6.49 -4.30
C LEU A 60 -9.50 -7.14 -3.58
N ALA A 61 -10.65 -6.45 -3.53
CA ALA A 61 -11.84 -6.93 -2.84
C ALA A 61 -12.62 -7.99 -3.65
N LEU A 62 -12.76 -7.78 -4.97
CA LEU A 62 -13.70 -8.52 -5.82
C LEU A 62 -13.06 -9.11 -7.08
N GLY A 63 -11.88 -8.63 -7.47
CA GLY A 63 -11.23 -9.00 -8.72
C GLY A 63 -10.65 -10.42 -8.72
N ARG A 64 -10.74 -11.09 -9.88
CA ARG A 64 -10.09 -12.38 -10.14
C ARG A 64 -9.26 -12.32 -11.45
N PRO A 65 -8.11 -13.01 -11.53
CA PRO A 65 -7.45 -13.74 -10.44
C PRO A 65 -6.91 -12.79 -9.36
N GLN A 66 -6.97 -13.20 -8.09
CA GLN A 66 -6.57 -12.32 -6.97
C GLN A 66 -5.06 -12.08 -6.97
N SER A 67 -4.29 -13.02 -7.51
CA SER A 67 -2.86 -12.90 -7.71
C SER A 67 -2.45 -11.66 -8.52
N ALA A 68 -3.14 -11.36 -9.62
CA ALA A 68 -2.81 -10.22 -10.48
C ALA A 68 -2.97 -8.88 -9.74
N TRP A 69 -4.00 -8.76 -8.91
CA TRP A 69 -4.24 -7.55 -8.11
C TRP A 69 -3.21 -7.37 -6.99
N MET A 70 -2.75 -8.46 -6.37
CA MET A 70 -1.65 -8.41 -5.40
C MET A 70 -0.31 -8.03 -6.05
N VAL A 71 -0.05 -8.48 -7.29
CA VAL A 71 1.13 -8.02 -8.07
C VAL A 71 1.04 -6.53 -8.38
N GLY A 72 -0.12 -6.07 -8.85
CA GLY A 72 -0.34 -4.65 -9.14
C GLY A 72 -0.13 -3.77 -7.90
N ARG A 73 -0.64 -4.21 -6.76
CA ARG A 73 -0.42 -3.55 -5.46
C ARG A 73 1.04 -3.56 -5.06
N ALA A 74 1.76 -4.68 -5.18
CA ALA A 74 3.19 -4.72 -4.89
C ALA A 74 3.97 -3.71 -5.74
N ALA A 75 3.66 -3.62 -7.04
CA ALA A 75 4.31 -2.66 -7.94
C ALA A 75 4.02 -1.21 -7.54
N VAL A 76 2.76 -0.89 -7.19
CA VAL A 76 2.40 0.45 -6.71
C VAL A 76 3.11 0.77 -5.40
N SER A 77 3.15 -0.15 -4.42
CA SER A 77 3.87 0.02 -3.16
C SER A 77 5.36 0.30 -3.37
N VAL A 78 6.01 -0.34 -4.36
CA VAL A 78 7.42 -0.03 -4.73
C VAL A 78 7.56 1.39 -5.27
N VAL A 79 6.67 1.81 -6.18
CA VAL A 79 6.71 3.16 -6.75
C VAL A 79 6.48 4.22 -5.67
N GLN A 80 5.55 3.98 -4.76
CA GLN A 80 5.29 4.87 -3.62
C GLN A 80 6.49 4.92 -2.65
N ALA A 81 7.14 3.78 -2.38
CA ALA A 81 8.35 3.73 -1.57
C ALA A 81 9.49 4.54 -2.20
N ALA A 82 9.73 4.36 -3.50
CA ALA A 82 10.74 5.12 -4.24
C ALA A 82 10.44 6.62 -4.27
N TYR A 83 9.16 6.99 -4.44
CA TYR A 83 8.72 8.37 -4.34
C TYR A 83 9.04 8.97 -2.96
N LEU A 84 8.62 8.29 -1.88
CA LEU A 84 8.87 8.75 -0.51
C LEU A 84 10.36 8.86 -0.18
N ASP A 85 11.18 7.91 -0.62
CA ASP A 85 12.63 7.99 -0.43
C ASP A 85 13.26 9.17 -1.18
N GLY A 86 12.79 9.43 -2.42
CA GLY A 86 13.23 10.59 -3.21
C GLY A 86 12.89 11.93 -2.57
N VAL A 87 11.67 12.08 -2.03
CA VAL A 87 11.27 13.31 -1.32
C VAL A 87 11.76 13.36 0.13
N ALA A 88 12.25 12.25 0.70
CA ALA A 88 12.83 12.24 2.03
C ALA A 88 14.11 13.08 2.13
N ALA A 89 14.83 13.27 1.02
CA ALA A 89 16.02 14.12 0.99
C ALA A 89 15.69 15.62 1.18
N THR A 90 14.48 16.03 0.80
CA THR A 90 14.00 17.42 0.91
C THR A 90 13.03 17.64 2.08
N SER A 91 12.68 16.56 2.78
CA SER A 91 11.82 16.58 3.96
C SER A 91 12.51 17.22 5.17
N THR A 92 11.75 17.99 5.95
CA THR A 92 12.20 18.48 7.27
C THR A 92 12.37 17.36 8.30
N ARG A 93 11.81 16.16 8.02
CA ARG A 93 11.88 14.95 8.83
C ARG A 93 12.30 13.74 8.00
N SER A 94 13.46 13.85 7.35
CA SER A 94 14.02 12.81 6.47
C SER A 94 13.97 11.39 7.05
N ALA A 95 14.26 11.20 8.33
CA ALA A 95 14.18 9.89 8.99
C ALA A 95 12.76 9.30 8.95
N ALA A 96 11.73 10.10 9.26
CA ALA A 96 10.34 9.64 9.24
C ALA A 96 9.88 9.30 7.81
N ALA A 97 10.24 10.11 6.83
CA ALA A 97 9.95 9.86 5.42
C ALA A 97 10.63 8.57 4.91
N ARG A 98 11.90 8.33 5.29
CA ARG A 98 12.62 7.07 5.00
C ARG A 98 12.00 5.87 5.70
N THR A 99 11.57 6.02 6.96
CA THR A 99 10.86 4.94 7.65
C THR A 99 9.57 4.59 6.92
N ALA A 100 8.80 5.57 6.46
CA ALA A 100 7.61 5.34 5.66
C ALA A 100 7.94 4.63 4.33
N ALA A 101 9.01 5.04 3.64
CA ALA A 101 9.50 4.36 2.44
C ALA A 101 9.88 2.89 2.72
N CYS A 102 10.60 2.61 3.80
CA CYS A 102 10.95 1.24 4.21
C CYS A 102 9.71 0.39 4.54
N VAL A 103 8.71 0.98 5.21
CA VAL A 103 7.44 0.29 5.50
C VAL A 103 6.72 -0.09 4.21
N LEU A 104 6.65 0.81 3.23
CA LEU A 104 6.05 0.52 1.92
C LEU A 104 6.83 -0.55 1.14
N ALA A 105 8.16 -0.51 1.19
CA ALA A 105 8.99 -1.55 0.58
C ALA A 105 8.72 -2.93 1.24
N GLY A 106 8.59 -2.97 2.56
CA GLY A 106 8.21 -4.19 3.29
C GLY A 106 6.82 -4.69 2.91
N LEU A 107 5.84 -3.79 2.78
CA LEU A 107 4.50 -4.11 2.29
C LEU A 107 4.55 -4.69 0.87
N ALA A 108 5.34 -4.10 -0.03
CA ALA A 108 5.50 -4.63 -1.39
C ALA A 108 6.02 -6.07 -1.41
N VAL A 109 6.98 -6.41 -0.54
CA VAL A 109 7.47 -7.79 -0.40
C VAL A 109 6.37 -8.72 0.11
N MET A 110 5.58 -8.29 1.11
CA MET A 110 4.46 -9.08 1.60
C MET A 110 3.37 -9.28 0.53
N ASP A 111 3.09 -8.25 -0.26
CA ASP A 111 2.13 -8.32 -1.36
C ASP A 111 2.61 -9.29 -2.45
N ALA A 112 3.89 -9.22 -2.84
CA ALA A 112 4.49 -10.13 -3.82
C ALA A 112 4.51 -11.59 -3.33
N THR A 113 4.85 -11.83 -2.06
CA THR A 113 4.82 -13.18 -1.49
C THR A 113 3.40 -13.74 -1.43
N THR A 114 2.41 -12.90 -1.10
CA THR A 114 0.98 -13.29 -1.14
C THR A 114 0.52 -13.58 -2.56
N ALA A 115 0.93 -12.77 -3.55
CA ALA A 115 0.65 -13.01 -4.95
C ALA A 115 1.19 -14.36 -5.42
N VAL A 116 2.44 -14.71 -5.07
CA VAL A 116 3.04 -16.00 -5.41
C VAL A 116 2.27 -17.17 -4.78
N ARG A 117 1.81 -17.03 -3.53
CA ARG A 117 0.98 -18.04 -2.87
C ARG A 117 -0.37 -18.23 -3.58
N LEU A 118 -1.02 -17.14 -3.95
CA LEU A 118 -2.28 -17.17 -4.71
C LEU A 118 -2.09 -17.78 -6.09
N LEU A 119 -1.03 -17.43 -6.82
CA LEU A 119 -0.71 -18.02 -8.14
C LEU A 119 -0.53 -19.54 -8.05
N ARG A 120 0.11 -20.03 -6.99
CA ARG A 120 0.27 -21.48 -6.77
C ARG A 120 -1.06 -22.15 -6.47
N ALA A 121 -1.90 -21.53 -5.64
CA ALA A 121 -3.23 -22.06 -5.31
C ALA A 121 -4.21 -22.00 -6.49
N GLU A 122 -4.09 -21.00 -7.38
CA GLU A 122 -4.91 -20.87 -8.58
C GLU A 122 -4.51 -21.85 -9.70
N ARG A 123 -3.30 -22.41 -9.64
CA ARG A 123 -2.77 -23.40 -10.59
C ARG A 123 -2.88 -24.85 -10.12
N ALA A 124 -3.23 -25.07 -8.86
CA ALA A 124 -3.44 -26.39 -8.26
C ALA A 124 -4.88 -26.86 -8.48
#